data_AF-A0A0F2TE95-F1
#
_entry.id   AF-A0A0F2TE95-F1
#
_cell.length_a   1.000
_cell.length_b   1.000
_cell.length_c   1.000
_cell.angle_alpha   90.00
_cell.angle_beta   90.00
_cell.angle_gamma   90.00
#
_symmetry.space_group_name_H-M   'P 1'
#
loop_
_entity.id
_entity.type
_entity.pdbx_description
1 polymer ?
#
loop_
_entity_poly.entity_id
_entity_poly.type
_entity_poly.pdbx_seq_one_letter_code
_entity_poly.pdbx_strand_id
1 'polypeptide(L)' 'MRHQMRAEFGAEGASGGVRLWHMVRGEDSVAMCGRELAADGPVREAVDWGRTPELCCHTCGAYFLREQPYLAAEHP' A
#
# COMPACT_ATOMS: atom_id res chain seq x y z
N MET A 1 8.78 -1.43 -11.76
CA MET A 1 7.31 -1.64 -11.81
C MET A 1 6.66 -0.50 -11.03
N ARG A 2 5.46 -0.04 -11.39
CA ARG A 2 4.76 1.01 -10.63
C ARG A 2 3.99 0.36 -9.48
N HIS A 3 4.10 0.89 -8.26
CA HIS A 3 3.34 0.45 -7.09
C HIS A 3 2.26 1.47 -6.76
N GLN A 4 1.17 1.01 -6.15
CA GLN A 4 0.08 1.84 -5.69
C GLN A 4 -0.33 1.43 -4.27
N MET A 5 -0.84 2.37 -3.49
CA MET A 5 -1.48 2.09 -2.21
C MET A 5 -2.97 1.86 -2.44
N ARG A 6 -3.52 0.79 -1.85
CA ARG A 6 -4.96 0.52 -1.87
C ARG A 6 -5.47 0.29 -0.45
N ALA A 7 -6.62 0.90 -0.15
CA ALA A 7 -7.22 0.87 1.16
C ALA A 7 -7.86 -0.49 1.47
N GLU A 8 -7.64 -0.96 2.69
CA GLU A 8 -8.47 -1.97 3.32
C GLU A 8 -9.47 -1.30 4.25
N PHE A 9 -10.74 -1.68 4.14
CA PHE A 9 -11.80 -1.24 5.03
C PHE A 9 -11.96 -2.19 6.22
N GLY A 10 -12.51 -1.65 7.32
CA GLY A 10 -12.93 -2.46 8.47
C GLY A 10 -14.25 -3.19 8.24
N ALA A 11 -14.79 -3.79 9.31
CA ALA A 11 -16.06 -4.53 9.25
C ALA A 11 -17.25 -3.67 8.78
N GLU A 12 -17.18 -2.36 8.98
CA GLU A 12 -18.19 -1.39 8.54
C GLU A 12 -18.01 -0.97 7.06
N GLY A 13 -17.07 -1.59 6.33
CA GLY A 13 -16.80 -1.28 4.94
C GLY A 13 -16.33 0.17 4.74
N ALA A 14 -16.68 0.76 3.59
CA ALA A 14 -16.29 2.12 3.25
C ALA A 14 -16.77 3.16 4.28
N SER A 15 -17.91 2.92 4.94
CA SER A 15 -18.48 3.79 5.97
C SER A 15 -17.63 3.88 7.25
N GLY A 16 -16.86 2.82 7.54
CA GLY A 16 -15.93 2.79 8.69
C GLY A 16 -14.57 3.43 8.42
N GLY A 17 -14.35 3.93 7.19
CA GLY A 17 -13.08 4.51 6.78
C GLY A 17 -11.97 3.47 6.56
N VAL A 18 -10.80 3.98 6.17
CA VAL A 18 -9.63 3.15 5.88
C VAL A 18 -9.07 2.59 7.19
N ARG A 19 -9.01 1.26 7.28
CA ARG A 19 -8.42 0.56 8.42
C ARG A 19 -6.90 0.43 8.29
N LEU A 20 -6.45 0.08 7.08
CA LEU A 20 -5.06 -0.23 6.81
C LEU A 20 -4.74 0.01 5.33
N TRP A 21 -3.60 0.62 5.04
CA TRP A 21 -3.09 0.77 3.69
C TRP A 21 -2.21 -0.42 3.29
N HIS A 22 -2.42 -0.91 2.06
CA HIS A 22 -1.62 -1.99 1.47
C HIS A 22 -0.96 -1.53 0.20
N MET A 23 0.21 -2.11 -0.11
CA MET A 23 0.87 -1.91 -1.39
C MET A 23 0.40 -2.97 -2.38
N VAL A 24 0.06 -2.54 -3.59
CA VAL A 24 -0.26 -3.40 -4.74
C VAL A 24 0.75 -3.14 -5.86
N ARG A 25 0.96 -4.14 -6.72
CA ARG A 25 1.73 -3.97 -7.95
C ARG A 25 0.77 -3.47 -9.03
N GLY A 26 1.08 -2.35 -9.68
CA GLY A 26 0.18 -1.73 -10.65
C GLY A 26 -1.13 -1.29 -10.02
N GLU A 27 -2.25 -1.74 -10.60
CA GLU A 27 -3.62 -1.39 -10.20
C GLU A 27 -4.39 -2.62 -9.68
N ASP A 28 -3.67 -3.69 -9.33
CA ASP A 28 -4.26 -4.93 -8.82
C ASP A 28 -5.08 -4.71 -7.55
N SER A 29 -6.07 -5.58 -7.36
CA SER A 29 -6.86 -5.67 -6.12
C SER A 29 -6.25 -6.63 -5.10
N VAL A 30 -5.09 -7.22 -5.40
CA VAL A 30 -4.38 -8.13 -4.48
C VAL A 30 -3.13 -7.44 -3.96
N ALA A 31 -3.09 -7.24 -2.65
CA ALA A 31 -1.92 -6.70 -1.95
C ALA A 31 -0.70 -7.60 -2.12
N MET A 32 0.49 -7.02 -1.97
CA MET A 32 1.74 -7.78 -1.95
C MET A 32 1.80 -8.81 -0.80
N CYS A 33 1.03 -8.62 0.27
CA CYS A 33 0.89 -9.60 1.36
C CYS A 33 -0.10 -10.74 1.06
N GLY A 34 -0.74 -10.74 -0.11
CA GLY A 34 -1.73 -11.73 -0.55
C GLY A 34 -3.18 -11.41 -0.16
N ARG A 35 -3.44 -10.26 0.48
CA ARG A 35 -4.81 -9.85 0.84
C ARG A 35 -5.56 -9.32 -0.37
N GLU A 36 -6.78 -9.83 -0.58
CA GLU A 36 -7.73 -9.25 -1.53
C GLU A 36 -8.35 -7.97 -0.94
N LEU A 37 -8.38 -6.92 -1.75
CA LEU A 37 -8.87 -5.58 -1.41
C LEU A 37 -10.06 -5.25 -2.30
N ALA A 38 -10.89 -4.32 -1.83
CA ALA A 38 -11.99 -3.80 -2.63
C ALA A 38 -11.44 -3.14 -3.91
N ALA A 39 -11.92 -3.57 -5.08
CA ALA A 39 -11.46 -3.08 -6.39
C ALA A 39 -11.79 -1.59 -6.62
N ASP A 40 -12.82 -1.10 -5.95
CA ASP A 40 -13.29 0.29 -5.90
C ASP A 40 -12.80 1.05 -4.65
N GLY A 41 -11.96 0.41 -3.82
CA GLY A 41 -11.37 1.04 -2.64
C GLY A 41 -10.48 2.24 -3.02
N PRO A 42 -10.39 3.27 -2.16
CA PRO A 42 -9.49 4.41 -2.33
C PRO A 42 -8.06 3.96 -2.64
N VAL A 43 -7.45 4.70 -3.57
CA VAL A 43 -6.07 4.49 -3.99
C VAL A 43 -5.21 5.74 -3.73
N ARG A 44 -3.93 5.53 -3.48
CA ARG A 44 -2.91 6.58 -3.31
C ARG A 44 -1.62 6.20 -4.02
N GLU A 45 -0.76 7.17 -4.26
CA GLU A 45 0.56 6.94 -4.84
C GLU A 45 1.49 6.26 -3.84
N ALA A 46 2.43 5.43 -4.29
CA ALA A 46 3.37 4.74 -3.39
C ALA A 46 4.26 5.70 -2.56
N VAL A 47 4.48 6.93 -3.05
CA VAL A 47 5.18 8.01 -2.34
C VAL A 47 4.46 8.45 -1.06
N ASP A 48 3.15 8.21 -0.94
CA ASP A 48 2.36 8.53 0.26
C ASP A 48 2.54 7.49 1.38
N TRP A 49 3.34 6.44 1.18
CA TRP A 49 3.53 5.38 2.16
C TRP A 49 4.09 5.93 3.48
N GLY A 50 3.36 5.73 4.57
CA GLY A 50 3.71 6.27 5.90
C GLY A 50 3.47 7.78 6.07
N ARG A 51 2.90 8.47 5.06
CA ARG A 51 2.49 9.89 5.13
C ARG A 51 0.99 10.05 5.41
N THR A 52 0.27 8.94 5.52
CA THR A 52 -1.15 8.90 5.86
C THR A 52 -1.34 8.75 7.37
N PRO A 53 -2.45 9.26 7.95
CA PRO A 53 -2.74 9.07 9.37
C PRO A 53 -3.07 7.60 9.70
N GLU A 54 -3.57 6.83 8.73
CA GLU A 54 -3.88 5.42 8.92
C GLU A 54 -2.62 4.54 8.84
N LEU A 55 -2.70 3.37 9.48
CA LEU A 55 -1.62 2.41 9.50
C LEU A 55 -1.32 1.86 8.09
N CYS A 56 -0.08 1.44 7.90
CA CYS A 56 0.38 0.78 6.69
C CYS A 56 0.75 -0.68 6.99
N CYS A 57 0.44 -1.61 6.09
CA CYS A 57 0.76 -3.02 6.26
C CYS A 57 2.29 -3.24 6.28
N HIS A 58 2.82 -3.67 7.42
CA HIS A 58 4.24 -3.91 7.61
C HIS A 58 4.85 -4.85 6.56
N THR A 59 4.17 -5.97 6.24
CA THR A 59 4.65 -6.94 5.24
C THR A 59 4.70 -6.34 3.84
N CYS A 60 3.68 -5.58 3.44
CA CYS A 60 3.67 -4.87 2.17
C CYS A 60 4.82 -3.85 2.09
N GLY A 61 5.07 -3.09 3.16
CA GLY A 61 6.19 -2.15 3.22
C GLY A 61 7.55 -2.84 3.09
N ALA A 62 7.74 -3.98 3.75
CA ALA A 62 8.97 -4.76 3.64
C ALA A 62 9.22 -5.29 2.21
N TYR A 63 8.17 -5.74 1.50
CA TYR A 63 8.33 -6.16 0.10
C TYR A 63 8.55 -4.99 -0.84
N PHE A 64 7.82 -3.89 -0.65
CA PHE A 64 7.99 -2.68 -1.45
C PHE A 64 9.44 -2.16 -1.38
N LEU A 65 10.00 -2.05 -0.18
CA LEU A 65 11.40 -1.62 0.03
C LEU A 65 12.42 -2.56 -0.61
N ARG A 66 12.15 -3.87 -0.66
CA ARG A 66 13.03 -4.85 -1.33
C ARG A 66 12.97 -4.77 -2.86
N GLU A 67 11.86 -4.29 -3.41
CA GLU A 67 11.70 -4.10 -4.85
C GLU A 67 12.19 -2.72 -5.32
N GLN A 68 12.45 -1.78 -4.40
CA GLN A 68 13.07 -0.50 -4.75
C GLN A 68 14.54 -0.71 -5.16
N PRO A 69 14.99 -0.05 -6.24
CA PRO A 69 16.39 -0.06 -6.59
C PRO A 69 17.20 0.60 -5.47
N TYR A 70 18.33 0.00 -5.10
CA TYR A 70 19.31 0.67 -4.25
C TYR A 70 19.99 1.78 -5.06
N LEU A 71 19.68 3.03 -4.74
CA LEU A 71 20.30 4.21 -5.36
C LEU A 71 21.41 4.71 -4.45
N ALA A 72 22.64 4.26 -4.71
CA ALA A 72 23.83 4.62 -3.92
C ALA A 72 24.04 6.14 -3.78
N ALA A 73 23.55 6.94 -4.73
CA ALA A 73 23.64 8.39 -4.69
C ALA A 73 22.74 9.06 -3.62
N GLU A 74 21.73 8.37 -3.10
CA GLU A 74 20.79 8.89 -2.09
C GLU A 74 21.25 8.59 -0.64
N HIS A 75 22.34 7.85 -0.48
CA HIS A 75 22.86 7.38 0.81
C HIS A 75 24.39 7.56 0.90
N PRO A 76 24.89 8.79 1.11
CA PRO A 76 26.32 9.08 1.32
C PRO A 76 26.85 8.60 2.67
#